data_AF-A0A402AIF8-F1
#
_entry.id   AF-A0A402AIF8-F1
#
_cell.length_a   1.000
_cell.length_b   1.000
_cell.length_c   1.000
_cell.angle_alpha   90.00
_cell.angle_beta   90.00
_cell.angle_gamma   90.00
#
_symmetry.space_group_name_H-M   'P 1'
#
loop_
_entity.id
_entity.type
_entity.pdbx_description
1 polymer ?
#
loop_
_entity_poly.entity_id
_entity_poly.type
_entity_poly.pdbx_seq_one_letter_code
_entity_poly.pdbx_strand_id
1 'polypeptide(L)'
;MLRMLKPNAIILHKTRPQVGQEIQACIGCNECLLACPALAEPITIDMLNRETLSGPISEPVARFTRACYQCGACVAPCPVGLHRDAMMLWLKVRLLSSMEEA
;
A
#
# COMPACT_ATOMS: atom_id res chain seq x y z
N MET A 1 -36.99 8.06 -6.67
CA MET A 1 -35.78 8.27 -5.84
C MET A 1 -34.94 7.01 -5.88
N LEU A 2 -34.04 6.88 -6.87
CA LEU A 2 -33.03 5.82 -6.85
C LEU A 2 -32.06 6.14 -5.70
N ARG A 3 -32.04 5.30 -4.67
CA ARG A 3 -30.96 5.28 -3.69
C ARG A 3 -29.66 5.08 -4.48
N MET A 4 -28.80 6.10 -4.47
CA MET A 4 -27.39 5.94 -4.84
C MET A 4 -26.83 4.83 -3.95
N LEU A 5 -26.66 3.64 -4.52
CA LEU A 5 -25.89 2.58 -3.91
C LEU A 5 -24.49 3.17 -3.70
N LYS A 6 -24.14 3.48 -2.45
CA LYS A 6 -22.78 3.86 -2.09
C LYS A 6 -21.88 2.73 -2.61
N PRO A 7 -20.83 3.04 -3.40
CA PRO A 7 -19.96 2.01 -3.96
C PRO A 7 -19.46 1.10 -2.84
N ASN A 8 -19.51 -0.19 -3.15
CA ASN A 8 -19.11 -1.34 -2.35
C ASN A 8 -18.12 -0.99 -1.22
N ALA A 9 -18.48 -1.29 0.02
CA ALA A 9 -17.52 -1.29 1.11
C ALA A 9 -16.37 -2.25 0.71
N ILE A 10 -15.21 -1.70 0.38
CA ILE A 10 -14.05 -2.50 0.01
C ILE A 10 -13.59 -3.21 1.29
N ILE A 11 -13.79 -4.52 1.34
CA ILE A 11 -13.31 -5.37 2.45
C ILE A 11 -11.89 -5.83 2.11
N LEU A 12 -10.91 -5.19 2.75
CA LEU A 12 -9.51 -5.63 2.72
C LEU A 12 -9.15 -6.26 4.07
N HIS A 13 -8.12 -7.11 4.09
CA HIS A 13 -7.70 -7.81 5.31
C HIS A 13 -7.18 -6.87 6.42
N LYS A 14 -6.86 -5.60 6.10
CA LYS A 14 -6.75 -4.50 7.06
C LYS A 14 -7.52 -3.28 6.57
N THR A 15 -8.25 -2.65 7.49
CA THR A 15 -8.97 -1.40 7.27
C THR A 15 -8.02 -0.22 7.10
N ARG A 16 -8.54 0.90 6.57
CA ARG A 16 -7.76 2.14 6.41
C ARG A 16 -7.14 2.63 7.72
N PRO A 17 -7.86 2.68 8.86
CA PRO A 17 -7.25 3.06 10.15
C PRO A 17 -6.17 2.09 10.62
N GLN A 18 -6.35 0.77 10.44
CA GLN A 18 -5.32 -0.22 10.78
C GLN A 18 -4.06 -0.03 9.94
N VAL A 19 -4.18 0.28 8.65
CA VAL A 19 -3.04 0.64 7.80
C VAL A 19 -2.40 1.96 8.24
N GLY A 20 -3.18 2.92 8.73
CA GLY A 20 -2.63 4.12 9.36
C GLY A 20 -1.76 3.80 10.57
N GLN A 21 -2.18 2.88 11.43
CA GLN A 21 -1.41 2.42 12.59
C GLN A 21 -0.11 1.71 12.16
N GLU A 22 -0.16 0.88 11.12
CA GLU A 22 1.01 0.23 10.54
C GLU A 22 2.07 1.24 10.05
N ILE A 23 1.62 2.31 9.39
CA ILE A 23 2.49 3.40 8.92
C ILE A 23 3.14 4.11 10.10
N GLN A 24 2.37 4.44 11.14
CA GLN A 24 2.89 5.11 12.34
C GLN A 24 3.88 4.25 13.14
N ALA A 25 3.69 2.93 13.15
CA ALA A 25 4.57 1.98 13.83
C ALA A 25 5.87 1.66 13.04
N CYS A 26 6.00 2.14 11.81
CA CYS A 26 7.18 1.89 10.98
C CYS A 26 8.42 2.58 11.54
N ILE A 27 9.50 1.82 11.73
CA ILE A 27 10.80 2.34 12.20
C ILE A 27 11.79 2.70 11.07
N GLY A 28 11.38 2.63 9.80
CA GLY A 28 12.21 3.07 8.68
C GLY A 28 13.37 2.15 8.26
N CYS A 29 13.41 0.89 8.70
CA CYS A 29 14.55 -0.02 8.45
C CYS A 29 14.71 -0.55 7.00
N ASN A 30 13.68 -0.41 6.14
CA ASN A 30 13.66 -0.91 4.75
C ASN A 30 13.77 -2.43 4.53
N GLU A 31 13.85 -3.26 5.57
CA GLU A 31 13.92 -4.74 5.44
C GLU A 31 12.81 -5.34 4.57
N CYS A 32 11.59 -4.82 4.68
CA CYS A 32 10.46 -5.24 3.86
C CYS A 32 10.64 -4.98 2.35
N LEU A 33 11.43 -3.97 1.98
CA LEU A 33 11.73 -3.65 0.59
C LEU A 33 12.88 -4.52 0.08
N LEU A 34 13.91 -4.75 0.89
CA LEU A 34 15.03 -5.64 0.56
C LEU A 34 14.56 -7.07 0.30
N ALA A 35 13.56 -7.54 1.04
CA ALA A 35 12.98 -8.86 0.87
C ALA A 35 11.96 -8.97 -0.28
N CYS A 36 11.61 -7.87 -0.95
CA CYS A 36 10.50 -7.87 -1.90
C CYS A 36 10.95 -8.32 -3.31
N PRO A 37 10.44 -9.45 -3.82
CA PRO A 37 10.81 -9.93 -5.16
C PRO A 37 10.21 -9.09 -6.30
N ALA A 38 9.21 -8.25 -6.02
CA ALA A 38 8.58 -7.39 -7.02
C ALA A 38 9.28 -6.02 -7.17
N LEU A 39 10.28 -5.73 -6.33
CA LEU A 39 10.97 -4.44 -6.35
C LEU A 39 12.05 -4.43 -7.43
N ALA A 40 11.73 -3.86 -8.59
CA ALA A 40 12.65 -3.75 -9.73
C ALA A 40 13.49 -2.45 -9.69
N GLU A 41 12.93 -1.37 -9.14
CA GLU A 41 13.57 -0.06 -9.04
C GLU A 41 13.61 0.38 -7.57
N PRO A 42 14.67 1.09 -7.12
CA PRO A 42 14.78 1.50 -5.74
C PRO A 42 13.72 2.54 -5.36
N ILE A 43 12.99 2.26 -4.28
CA ILE A 43 12.15 3.21 -3.55
C ILE A 43 12.52 3.13 -2.06
N THR A 44 12.13 4.12 -1.26
CA THR A 44 12.29 4.04 0.20
C THR A 44 10.97 3.69 0.88
N ILE A 45 11.05 3.07 2.07
CA ILE A 45 9.84 2.80 2.87
C ILE A 45 9.15 4.09 3.30
N ASP A 46 9.90 5.19 3.41
CA ASP A 46 9.37 6.52 3.70
C ASP A 46 8.48 7.05 2.56
N MET A 47 8.92 6.91 1.29
CA MET A 47 8.07 7.21 0.13
C MET A 47 6.79 6.41 0.17
N LEU A 48 6.90 5.09 0.38
CA LEU A 48 5.75 4.19 0.43
C LEU A 48 4.78 4.60 1.55
N ASN A 49 5.30 4.88 2.76
CA ASN A 49 4.51 5.29 3.92
C ASN A 49 3.72 6.59 3.66
N ARG A 50 4.39 7.62 3.11
CA ARG A 50 3.76 8.91 2.80
C ARG A 50 2.65 8.77 1.77
N GLU A 51 2.87 7.95 0.76
CA GLU A 51 1.99 7.84 -0.41
C GLU A 51 0.93 6.76 -0.26
N THR A 52 0.91 5.96 0.81
CA THR A 52 -0.05 4.85 0.94
C THR A 52 -1.49 5.33 1.10
N LEU A 53 -1.74 6.34 1.95
CA LEU A 53 -3.10 6.75 2.32
C LEU A 53 -3.51 8.13 1.83
N SER A 54 -2.56 9.01 1.51
CA SER A 54 -2.81 10.39 1.10
C SER A 54 -1.77 10.88 0.09
N GLY A 55 -1.94 12.11 -0.41
CA GLY A 55 -1.01 12.76 -1.34
C GLY A 55 -1.01 12.15 -2.75
N PRO A 56 -0.24 12.72 -3.69
CA PRO A 56 -0.04 12.12 -5.00
C PRO A 56 0.72 10.80 -4.89
N ILE A 57 0.44 9.85 -5.79
CA ILE A 57 1.24 8.63 -5.95
C ILE A 57 2.31 8.95 -6.99
N SER A 58 3.57 8.90 -6.58
CA SER A 58 4.71 9.08 -7.47
C SER A 58 4.82 7.91 -8.44
N GLU A 59 5.36 8.17 -9.62
CA GLU A 59 5.45 7.15 -10.67
C GLU A 59 6.31 5.92 -10.27
N PRO A 60 7.42 6.04 -9.50
CA PRO A 60 8.11 4.86 -8.94
C PRO A 60 7.23 4.03 -8.00
N VAL A 61 6.45 4.66 -7.11
CA VAL A 61 5.51 3.97 -6.22
C VAL A 61 4.37 3.36 -7.02
N ALA A 62 3.89 4.01 -8.07
CA ALA A 62 2.86 3.47 -8.96
C ALA A 62 3.35 2.23 -9.71
N ARG A 63 4.59 2.24 -10.25
CA ARG A 63 5.22 1.05 -10.86
C ARG A 63 5.34 -0.10 -9.86
N PHE A 64 5.85 0.17 -8.67
CA PHE A 64 5.95 -0.85 -7.63
C PHE A 64 4.57 -1.38 -7.20
N THR A 65 3.57 -0.51 -7.11
CA THR A 65 2.17 -0.88 -6.80
C THR A 65 1.58 -1.79 -7.87
N ARG A 66 1.86 -1.54 -9.15
CA ARG A 66 1.46 -2.43 -10.25
C ARG A 66 2.18 -3.77 -10.17
N ALA A 67 3.49 -3.77 -9.92
CA ALA A 67 4.33 -4.97 -9.83
C ALA A 67 4.03 -5.86 -8.61
N CYS A 68 3.57 -5.28 -7.49
CA CYS A 68 3.26 -6.04 -6.29
C CYS A 68 2.14 -7.06 -6.55
N TYR A 69 2.45 -8.35 -6.42
CA TYR A 69 1.52 -9.46 -6.64
C TYR A 69 1.05 -10.13 -5.34
N GLN A 70 1.12 -9.39 -4.22
CA GLN A 70 0.53 -9.80 -2.92
C GLN A 70 1.10 -11.12 -2.36
N CYS A 71 2.41 -11.32 -2.45
CA CYS A 71 3.06 -12.55 -1.97
C CYS A 71 3.32 -12.61 -0.45
N GLY A 72 3.19 -11.49 0.28
CA GLY A 72 3.44 -11.45 1.72
C GLY A 72 4.90 -11.52 2.16
N ALA A 73 5.88 -11.56 1.25
CA ALA A 73 7.32 -11.66 1.58
C ALA A 73 7.84 -10.54 2.50
N CYS A 74 7.14 -9.42 2.55
CA CYS A 74 7.46 -8.27 3.39
C CYS A 74 7.11 -8.43 4.89
N VAL A 75 6.31 -9.44 5.26
CA VAL A 75 5.78 -9.60 6.64
C VAL A 75 6.85 -10.18 7.57
N ALA A 76 7.38 -11.37 7.26
CA ALA A 76 8.39 -12.05 8.07
C ALA A 76 9.67 -11.24 8.38
N PRO A 77 10.27 -10.47 7.44
CA PRO A 77 11.47 -9.69 7.72
C PRO A 77 11.21 -8.41 8.54
N CYS A 78 9.95 -8.06 8.81
CA CYS A 78 9.66 -6.83 9.53
C CYS A 78 9.92 -7.00 11.04
N PRO A 79 10.88 -6.28 11.65
CA PRO A 79 11.20 -6.46 13.08
C PRO A 79 10.09 -5.99 14.04
N VAL A 80 9.12 -5.23 13.52
CA VAL A 80 7.95 -4.75 14.25
C VAL A 80 6.64 -5.43 13.78
N GLY A 81 6.73 -6.47 12.95
CA GLY A 81 5.58 -7.30 12.57
C GLY A 81 4.54 -6.62 11.67
N LEU A 82 4.98 -5.72 10.78
CA LEU A 82 4.09 -4.92 9.93
C LEU A 82 3.73 -5.62 8.61
N HIS A 83 2.53 -5.33 8.11
CA HIS A 83 1.92 -5.90 6.91
C HIS A 83 1.97 -4.91 5.74
N ARG A 84 3.07 -4.93 4.97
CA ARG A 84 3.18 -4.07 3.77
C ARG A 84 2.32 -4.55 2.62
N ASP A 85 1.99 -5.83 2.55
CA ASP A 85 0.97 -6.38 1.66
C ASP A 85 -0.38 -5.67 1.83
N ALA A 86 -0.82 -5.43 3.07
CA ALA A 86 -2.01 -4.64 3.39
C ALA A 86 -1.93 -3.21 2.85
N MET A 87 -0.79 -2.54 3.06
CA MET A 87 -0.54 -1.19 2.54
C MET A 87 -0.58 -1.16 1.01
N MET A 88 0.03 -2.15 0.36
CA MET A 88 0.04 -2.25 -1.10
C MET A 88 -1.36 -2.45 -1.67
N LEU A 89 -2.27 -3.14 -0.99
CA LEU A 89 -3.67 -3.23 -1.42
C LEU A 89 -4.36 -1.87 -1.39
N TRP A 90 -4.14 -1.06 -0.35
CA TRP A 90 -4.68 0.30 -0.30
C TRP A 90 -4.09 1.19 -1.40
N LEU A 91 -2.79 1.09 -1.68
CA LEU A 91 -2.17 1.77 -2.83
C LEU A 91 -2.80 1.35 -4.16
N LYS A 92 -3.06 0.05 -4.36
CA LYS A 92 -3.74 -0.46 -5.56
C LYS A 92 -5.14 0.12 -5.70
N VAL A 93 -5.94 0.13 -4.62
CA VAL A 93 -7.28 0.74 -4.61
C VAL A 93 -7.20 2.22 -5.01
N ARG A 94 -6.28 2.97 -4.41
CA ARG A 94 -6.10 4.40 -4.73
C ARG A 94 -5.70 4.62 -6.18
N LEU A 95 -4.78 3.81 -6.70
CA LEU A 95 -4.33 3.91 -8.09
C LEU A 95 -5.49 3.65 -9.07
N LEU A 96 -6.32 2.64 -8.79
CA LEU A 96 -7.51 2.33 -9.59
C LEU A 96 -8.55 3.46 -9.53
N SER A 97 -8.85 3.99 -8.33
CA SER A 97 -9.80 5.10 -8.20
C SER A 97 -9.32 6.38 -8.92
N SER A 98 -8.02 6.65 -8.95
CA SER A 98 -7.48 7.79 -9.69
C SER A 98 -7.57 7.66 -11.22
N MET A 99 -7.70 6.43 -11.74
CA MET A 99 -7.89 6.18 -13.17
C MET A 99 -9.35 6.30 -13.61
N GLU A 100 -10.30 6.14 -12.68
CA GLU A 100 -11.74 6.31 -12.96
C GLU A 100 -12.15 7.79 -13.00
N GLU A 101 -11.34 8.68 -12.42
CA GLU A 101 -11.58 10.13 -12.34
C GLU A 101 -10.90 10.92 -13.48
N ALA A 102 -10.07 10.27 -14.31
CA ALA A 102 -9.29 10.87 -15.41
C ALA A 102 -9.90 10.54 -16.78
#